data_AF-A0A2V9GEH8-F1
#
_entry.id   AF-A0A2V9GEH8-F1
#
_cell.length_a   1.000
_cell.length_b   1.000
_cell.length_c   1.000
_cell.angle_alpha   90.00
_cell.angle_beta   90.00
_cell.angle_gamma   90.00
#
_symmetry.space_group_name_H-M   'P 1'
#
loop_
_entity.id
_entity.type
_entity.pdbx_description
1 polymer ?
#
loop_
_entity_poly.entity_id
_entity_poly.type
_entity_poly.pdbx_seq_one_letter_code
_entity_poly.pdbx_strand_id
1 'polypeptide(L)'
;TGTDGYGDSIVKLGPPSGGSFPVLDFFTPFNQAALNANDTDLGAGGVLLLPDPSPGAHPHLLVQVGKDGTIYLVDRDNGKMGEYCNGCTSDNVVQEISGAVNGMWGMPAYWNGNLYIGGAQDGGTSGDHLKAFAFNAGGSGKISIIPTSQSANTFFFSGPTPSVSANGTSNGIVWVIDNSPYGPPGSFGSGPAVLHAFDATNLNGELWNSSQKAADKAGNAVKFTVPTIANGKVYIGTRTELDIYGLLPN
;
A
#
# COMPACT_ATOMS: atom_id res chain seq x y z
N THR A 1 -3.91 -27.65 0.42
CA THR A 1 -4.41 -26.48 1.18
C THR A 1 -3.77 -26.50 2.55
N GLY A 2 -3.17 -25.39 2.98
CA GLY A 2 -2.54 -25.22 4.30
C GLY A 2 -1.07 -25.62 4.41
N THR A 3 -0.67 -26.81 3.94
CA THR A 3 0.74 -27.28 4.06
C THR A 3 1.47 -27.44 2.73
N ASP A 4 0.72 -27.50 1.62
CA ASP A 4 1.26 -27.88 0.30
C ASP A 4 1.11 -26.78 -0.76
N GLY A 5 0.75 -25.56 -0.37
CA GLY A 5 0.64 -24.41 -1.28
C GLY A 5 0.27 -23.10 -0.57
N TYR A 6 1.11 -22.07 -0.75
CA TYR A 6 0.99 -20.72 -0.18
C TYR A 6 0.50 -19.72 -1.24
N GLY A 7 -0.43 -20.14 -2.10
CA GLY A 7 -0.82 -19.43 -3.33
C GLY A 7 -1.54 -18.09 -3.12
N ASP A 8 -1.86 -17.73 -1.87
CA ASP A 8 -2.45 -16.44 -1.49
C ASP A 8 -2.21 -16.21 0.01
N SER A 9 -0.94 -15.99 0.37
CA SER A 9 -0.49 -16.04 1.77
C SER A 9 0.68 -15.11 2.04
N ILE A 10 0.79 -14.65 3.28
CA ILE A 10 2.01 -14.01 3.80
C ILE A 10 2.90 -15.13 4.33
N VAL A 11 4.12 -15.26 3.82
CA VAL A 11 5.02 -16.37 4.17
C VAL A 11 6.26 -15.84 4.86
N LYS A 12 6.55 -16.35 6.05
CA LYS A 12 7.80 -16.10 6.76
C LYS A 12 8.82 -17.16 6.39
N LEU A 13 9.86 -16.75 5.69
CA LEU A 13 10.97 -17.61 5.31
C LEU A 13 12.11 -17.51 6.33
N GLY A 14 12.72 -18.66 6.65
CA GLY A 14 13.94 -18.73 7.45
C GLY A 14 15.19 -18.63 6.59
N PRO A 15 16.38 -18.51 7.22
CA PRO A 15 17.65 -18.54 6.49
C PRO A 15 17.78 -19.81 5.63
N PRO A 16 18.47 -19.73 4.47
CA PRO A 16 18.59 -20.87 3.57
C PRO A 16 19.33 -22.02 4.26
N SER A 17 18.80 -23.23 4.15
CA SER A 17 19.36 -24.45 4.73
C SER A 17 19.13 -25.61 3.77
N GLY A 18 20.17 -26.39 3.47
CA GLY A 18 20.05 -27.56 2.58
C GLY A 18 19.61 -27.22 1.14
N GLY A 19 19.86 -25.99 0.66
CA GLY A 19 19.50 -25.56 -0.69
C GLY A 19 18.06 -25.04 -0.85
N SER A 20 17.31 -24.88 0.24
CA SER A 20 15.96 -24.29 0.25
C SER A 20 15.81 -23.24 1.35
N PHE A 21 14.77 -22.41 1.24
CA PHE A 21 14.32 -21.54 2.33
C PHE A 21 13.20 -22.27 3.09
N PRO A 22 13.38 -22.61 4.38
CA PRO A 22 12.32 -23.22 5.16
C PRO A 22 11.21 -22.20 5.42
N VAL A 23 9.95 -22.64 5.35
CA VAL A 23 8.82 -21.85 5.83
C VAL A 23 8.77 -21.96 7.35
N LEU A 24 8.82 -20.83 8.04
CA LEU A 24 8.80 -20.75 9.50
C LEU A 24 7.41 -20.52 10.06
N ASP A 25 6.59 -19.75 9.35
CA ASP A 25 5.22 -19.40 9.71
C ASP A 25 4.51 -18.77 8.49
N PHE A 26 3.19 -18.64 8.53
CA PHE A 26 2.41 -18.03 7.46
C PHE A 26 1.05 -17.48 7.94
N PHE A 27 0.45 -16.63 7.10
CA PHE A 27 -0.93 -16.20 7.21
C PHE A 27 -1.64 -16.46 5.88
N THR A 28 -2.84 -17.05 5.92
CA THR A 28 -3.72 -17.23 4.77
C THR A 28 -5.13 -16.82 5.20
N PRO A 29 -5.82 -15.89 4.50
CA PRO A 29 -7.18 -15.51 4.86
C PRO A 29 -8.12 -16.71 4.94
N PHE A 30 -8.99 -16.75 5.94
CA PHE A 30 -9.93 -17.87 6.15
C PHE A 30 -10.81 -18.10 4.91
N ASN A 31 -11.12 -17.03 4.18
CA ASN A 31 -11.92 -16.98 2.96
C ASN A 31 -11.08 -17.12 1.67
N GLN A 32 -9.82 -17.56 1.73
CA GLN A 32 -8.91 -17.63 0.59
C GLN A 32 -9.52 -18.31 -0.66
N ALA A 33 -10.31 -19.37 -0.48
CA ALA A 33 -10.98 -20.03 -1.60
C ALA A 33 -11.94 -19.09 -2.36
N ALA A 34 -12.64 -18.22 -1.64
CA ALA A 34 -13.48 -17.18 -2.22
C ALA A 34 -12.65 -16.08 -2.87
N LEU A 35 -11.54 -15.66 -2.24
CA LEU A 35 -10.64 -14.66 -2.82
C LEU A 35 -10.09 -15.12 -4.18
N ASN A 36 -9.57 -16.35 -4.23
CA ASN A 36 -9.07 -16.97 -5.46
C ASN A 36 -10.15 -17.14 -6.53
N ALA A 37 -11.38 -17.50 -6.15
CA ALA A 37 -12.48 -17.66 -7.11
C ALA A 37 -12.92 -16.34 -7.74
N ASN A 38 -12.69 -15.21 -7.07
CA ASN A 38 -13.11 -13.88 -7.52
C ASN A 38 -11.94 -12.99 -7.98
N ASP A 39 -10.71 -13.52 -8.07
CA ASP A 39 -9.50 -12.74 -8.38
C ASP A 39 -9.29 -11.54 -7.43
N THR A 40 -9.62 -11.72 -6.15
CA THR A 40 -9.45 -10.70 -5.09
C THR A 40 -8.29 -11.05 -4.16
N ASP A 41 -7.14 -11.39 -4.74
CA ASP A 41 -5.97 -11.92 -4.03
C ASP A 41 -5.43 -10.99 -2.95
N LEU A 42 -5.01 -11.58 -1.83
CA LEU A 42 -4.17 -10.92 -0.83
C LEU A 42 -2.80 -10.56 -1.44
N GLY A 43 -2.26 -11.44 -2.29
CA GLY A 43 -0.93 -11.31 -2.90
C GLY A 43 -0.71 -10.10 -3.80
N ALA A 44 -1.74 -9.32 -4.14
CA ALA A 44 -1.58 -8.08 -4.91
C ALA A 44 -1.03 -6.91 -4.08
N GLY A 45 -1.14 -6.98 -2.75
CA GLY A 45 -0.56 -6.01 -1.83
C GLY A 45 0.84 -6.37 -1.37
N GLY A 46 1.69 -5.36 -1.18
CA GLY A 46 2.99 -5.51 -0.57
C GLY A 46 2.93 -5.60 0.96
N VAL A 47 3.90 -6.32 1.53
CA VAL A 47 4.10 -6.43 2.98
C VAL A 47 4.87 -5.21 3.49
N LEU A 48 4.27 -4.45 4.41
CA LEU A 48 4.93 -3.36 5.12
C LEU A 48 5.23 -3.78 6.56
N LEU A 49 6.50 -3.77 6.96
CA LEU A 49 6.88 -3.95 8.36
C LEU A 49 6.66 -2.64 9.13
N LEU A 50 6.06 -2.73 10.31
CA LEU A 50 5.80 -1.59 11.17
C LEU A 50 6.88 -1.44 12.25
N PRO A 51 7.14 -0.22 12.75
CA PRO A 51 7.88 -0.04 13.98
C PRO A 51 7.16 -0.71 15.16
N ASP A 52 7.94 -1.24 16.09
CA ASP A 52 7.43 -1.98 17.23
C ASP A 52 6.58 -1.06 18.15
N PRO A 53 5.29 -1.36 18.40
CA PRO A 53 4.47 -0.62 19.34
C PRO A 53 4.88 -0.99 20.77
N SER A 54 5.91 -0.34 21.30
CA SER A 54 6.34 -0.51 22.69
C SER A 54 5.26 -0.03 23.69
N PRO A 55 4.96 -0.78 24.77
CA PRO A 55 4.93 -2.24 24.93
C PRO A 55 3.51 -2.81 24.75
N GLY A 56 3.38 -4.00 24.16
CA GLY A 56 2.09 -4.68 23.96
C GLY A 56 2.24 -6.18 23.68
N ALA A 57 1.11 -6.90 23.53
CA ALA A 57 1.08 -8.35 23.28
C ALA A 57 1.66 -8.76 21.92
N HIS A 58 1.70 -7.83 20.96
CA HIS A 58 2.16 -8.02 19.59
C HIS A 58 3.26 -7.01 19.26
N PRO A 59 4.53 -7.30 19.62
CA PRO A 59 5.62 -6.34 19.50
C PRO A 59 6.11 -6.16 18.06
N HIS A 60 5.95 -7.17 17.20
CA HIS A 60 6.46 -7.13 15.84
C HIS A 60 5.29 -7.27 14.86
N LEU A 61 4.92 -6.16 14.22
CA LEU A 61 3.75 -6.12 13.35
C LEU A 61 4.12 -5.91 11.89
N LEU A 62 3.31 -6.46 10.99
CA LEU A 62 3.30 -6.14 9.57
C LEU A 62 1.87 -5.83 9.10
N VAL A 63 1.78 -5.12 7.99
CA VAL A 63 0.51 -4.81 7.32
C VAL A 63 0.56 -5.25 5.86
N GLN A 64 -0.54 -5.80 5.38
CA GLN A 64 -0.80 -6.04 3.96
C GLN A 64 -2.27 -5.75 3.66
N VAL A 65 -2.55 -5.36 2.42
CA VAL A 65 -3.90 -5.06 1.93
C VAL A 65 -4.16 -5.83 0.64
N GLY A 66 -5.25 -6.59 0.56
CA GLY A 66 -5.60 -7.35 -0.64
C GLY A 66 -6.36 -6.55 -1.69
N LYS A 67 -6.61 -7.17 -2.85
CA LYS A 67 -7.55 -6.63 -3.86
C LYS A 67 -8.99 -6.55 -3.33
N ASP A 68 -9.33 -7.32 -2.31
CA ASP A 68 -10.61 -7.26 -1.60
C ASP A 68 -10.76 -6.00 -0.73
N GLY A 69 -9.67 -5.24 -0.54
CA GLY A 69 -9.67 -3.98 0.20
C GLY A 69 -9.58 -4.12 1.71
N THR A 70 -9.29 -5.33 2.20
CA THR A 70 -9.15 -5.61 3.63
C THR A 70 -7.73 -5.30 4.09
N ILE A 71 -7.60 -4.55 5.19
CA ILE A 71 -6.31 -4.35 5.86
C ILE A 71 -6.11 -5.47 6.88
N TYR A 72 -5.01 -6.22 6.74
CA TYR A 72 -4.57 -7.22 7.70
C TYR A 72 -3.39 -6.70 8.50
N LEU A 73 -3.52 -6.66 9.83
CA LEU A 73 -2.44 -6.41 10.78
C LEU A 73 -2.03 -7.74 11.41
N VAL A 74 -0.80 -8.18 11.14
CA VAL A 74 -0.33 -9.52 11.49
C VAL A 74 0.86 -9.43 12.44
N ASP A 75 0.86 -10.26 13.49
CA ASP A 75 2.03 -10.45 14.35
C ASP A 75 3.00 -11.40 13.64
N ARG A 76 4.22 -10.91 13.40
CA ARG A 76 5.23 -11.65 12.64
C ARG A 76 6.14 -12.52 13.51
N ASP A 77 5.86 -12.65 14.81
CA ASP A 77 6.49 -13.66 15.66
C ASP A 77 6.10 -15.08 15.24
N ASN A 78 7.00 -16.05 15.48
CA ASN A 78 6.72 -17.44 15.14
C ASN A 78 5.53 -17.99 15.93
N GLY A 79 4.59 -18.64 15.23
CA GLY A 79 3.36 -19.21 15.78
C GLY A 79 2.28 -18.16 16.05
N LYS A 80 2.41 -16.95 15.50
CA LYS A 80 1.47 -15.84 15.72
C LYS A 80 0.95 -15.18 14.45
N MET A 81 1.37 -15.63 13.27
CA MET A 81 0.89 -15.07 12.01
C MET A 81 -0.59 -15.39 11.73
N GLY A 82 -1.17 -16.35 12.45
CA GLY A 82 -2.59 -16.70 12.40
C GLY A 82 -2.88 -17.97 11.61
N GLU A 83 -1.96 -18.38 10.72
CA GLU A 83 -2.08 -19.52 9.82
C GLU A 83 -3.42 -19.54 9.05
N TYR A 84 -3.73 -20.63 8.36
CA TYR A 84 -5.03 -20.81 7.71
C TYR A 84 -6.04 -21.39 8.70
N CYS A 85 -7.20 -20.75 8.87
CA CYS A 85 -8.32 -21.34 9.61
C CYS A 85 -9.42 -21.87 8.67
N ASN A 86 -9.55 -23.19 8.58
CA ASN A 86 -10.65 -23.83 7.85
C ASN A 86 -11.96 -23.78 8.66
N GLY A 87 -13.03 -23.23 8.08
CA GLY A 87 -14.35 -23.14 8.70
C GLY A 87 -14.52 -21.98 9.70
N CYS A 88 -13.51 -21.11 9.84
CA CYS A 88 -13.65 -19.84 10.56
C CYS A 88 -14.51 -18.83 9.79
N THR A 89 -15.00 -17.82 10.50
CA THR A 89 -15.67 -16.62 9.92
C THR A 89 -14.83 -15.36 10.05
N SER A 90 -13.62 -15.47 10.61
CA SER A 90 -12.65 -14.40 10.81
C SER A 90 -11.25 -14.99 10.93
N ASP A 91 -10.23 -14.18 10.66
CA ASP A 91 -8.83 -14.59 10.77
C ASP A 91 -8.28 -14.50 12.20
N ASN A 92 -7.23 -15.29 12.48
CA ASN A 92 -6.49 -15.27 13.74
C ASN A 92 -5.33 -14.26 13.72
N VAL A 93 -5.58 -13.08 13.14
CA VAL A 93 -4.61 -11.97 13.06
C VAL A 93 -4.89 -10.92 14.13
N VAL A 94 -3.98 -9.95 14.31
CA VAL A 94 -4.12 -8.91 15.35
C VAL A 94 -5.30 -8.00 15.07
N GLN A 95 -5.53 -7.68 13.80
CA GLN A 95 -6.67 -6.89 13.35
C GLN A 95 -6.96 -7.14 11.87
N GLU A 96 -8.25 -7.19 11.54
CA GLU A 96 -8.77 -7.18 10.18
C GLU A 96 -9.71 -5.97 10.03
N ILE A 97 -9.57 -5.19 8.96
CA ILE A 97 -10.45 -4.05 8.65
C ILE A 97 -10.97 -4.23 7.22
N SER A 98 -12.08 -4.93 7.08
CA SER A 98 -12.68 -5.24 5.78
C SER A 98 -13.29 -3.98 5.15
N GLY A 99 -13.11 -3.82 3.83
CA GLY A 99 -13.64 -2.68 3.07
C GLY A 99 -13.01 -1.33 3.44
N ALA A 100 -11.79 -1.33 4.00
CA ALA A 100 -11.07 -0.10 4.33
C ALA A 100 -10.73 0.73 3.07
N VAL A 101 -10.44 0.03 1.98
CA VAL A 101 -10.26 0.57 0.62
C VAL A 101 -11.01 -0.27 -0.40
N ASN A 102 -11.11 0.22 -1.64
CA ASN A 102 -11.74 -0.55 -2.72
C ASN A 102 -10.90 -1.75 -3.19
N GLY A 103 -9.59 -1.72 -2.94
CA GLY A 103 -8.61 -2.74 -3.35
C GLY A 103 -7.19 -2.15 -3.49
N MET A 104 -6.16 -2.99 -3.45
CA MET A 104 -4.76 -2.58 -3.59
C MET A 104 -3.98 -3.44 -4.61
N TRP A 105 -3.16 -2.79 -5.44
CA TRP A 105 -2.17 -3.42 -6.36
C TRP A 105 -0.79 -2.74 -6.21
N GLY A 106 -0.39 -2.52 -4.97
CA GLY A 106 0.76 -1.71 -4.57
C GLY A 106 1.19 -2.05 -3.16
N MET A 107 1.77 -1.11 -2.42
CA MET A 107 2.05 -1.32 -1.00
C MET A 107 1.66 -0.09 -0.16
N PRO A 108 1.31 -0.25 1.12
CA PRO A 108 1.17 0.87 2.04
C PRO A 108 2.52 1.54 2.32
N ALA A 109 2.50 2.81 2.71
CA ALA A 109 3.66 3.50 3.28
C ALA A 109 3.39 3.85 4.75
N TYR A 110 4.43 3.91 5.56
CA TYR A 110 4.34 4.35 6.95
C TYR A 110 5.15 5.61 7.18
N TRP A 111 4.58 6.57 7.91
CA TRP A 111 5.34 7.66 8.50
C TRP A 111 4.66 8.19 9.76
N ASN A 112 5.45 8.37 10.82
CA ASN A 112 5.07 9.09 12.03
C ASN A 112 3.68 8.71 12.59
N GLY A 113 3.44 7.41 12.79
CA GLY A 113 2.18 6.89 13.34
C GLY A 113 1.03 6.83 12.34
N ASN A 114 1.26 7.02 11.04
CA ASN A 114 0.23 6.92 10.01
C ASN A 114 0.60 5.89 8.95
N LEU A 115 -0.41 5.14 8.50
CA LEU A 115 -0.39 4.26 7.35
C LEU A 115 -1.08 4.94 6.19
N TYR A 116 -0.35 5.12 5.09
CA TYR A 116 -0.86 5.68 3.85
C TYR A 116 -1.17 4.54 2.89
N ILE A 117 -2.41 4.50 2.43
CA ILE A 117 -2.94 3.44 1.59
C ILE A 117 -3.65 4.08 0.41
N GLY A 118 -3.19 3.77 -0.80
CA GLY A 118 -3.86 4.14 -2.04
C GLY A 118 -4.75 2.99 -2.52
N GLY A 119 -6.06 3.24 -2.57
CA GLY A 119 -7.01 2.28 -3.10
C GLY A 119 -7.30 2.48 -4.59
N ALA A 120 -7.86 1.45 -5.23
CA ALA A 120 -8.56 1.53 -6.52
C ALA A 120 -9.54 0.35 -6.65
N GLN A 121 -10.25 0.28 -7.78
CA GLN A 121 -11.03 -0.91 -8.15
C GLN A 121 -10.48 -1.51 -9.44
N ASP A 122 -10.40 -2.84 -9.53
CA ASP A 122 -10.03 -3.53 -10.77
C ASP A 122 -10.92 -3.12 -11.94
N GLY A 123 -10.37 -3.11 -13.15
CA GLY A 123 -11.06 -2.65 -14.36
C GLY A 123 -11.33 -1.13 -14.41
N GLY A 124 -11.07 -0.39 -13.33
CA GLY A 124 -11.16 1.08 -13.31
C GLY A 124 -12.59 1.63 -13.41
N THR A 125 -13.61 0.86 -13.04
CA THR A 125 -15.03 1.29 -13.05
C THR A 125 -15.38 2.25 -11.91
N SER A 126 -14.59 2.23 -10.84
CA SER A 126 -14.61 3.23 -9.77
C SER A 126 -13.19 3.50 -9.28
N GLY A 127 -13.02 4.62 -8.60
CA GLY A 127 -11.76 4.98 -7.96
C GLY A 127 -11.90 5.03 -6.44
N ASP A 128 -10.78 5.18 -5.76
CA ASP A 128 -10.71 5.40 -4.31
C ASP A 128 -9.81 6.60 -4.01
N HIS A 129 -9.76 7.00 -2.75
CA HIS A 129 -8.88 8.05 -2.27
C HIS A 129 -7.56 7.49 -1.75
N LEU A 130 -6.52 8.32 -1.75
CA LEU A 130 -5.37 8.09 -0.88
C LEU A 130 -5.84 8.34 0.56
N LYS A 131 -5.70 7.36 1.44
CA LYS A 131 -6.19 7.40 2.83
C LYS A 131 -5.03 7.27 3.81
N ALA A 132 -5.12 7.98 4.93
CA ALA A 132 -4.26 7.84 6.08
C ALA A 132 -5.04 7.18 7.22
N PHE A 133 -4.49 6.12 7.80
CA PHE A 133 -5.01 5.46 9.00
C PHE A 133 -4.01 5.64 10.15
N ALA A 134 -4.48 5.98 11.34
CA ALA A 134 -3.59 6.09 12.49
C ALA A 134 -3.17 4.69 12.95
N PHE A 135 -1.88 4.51 13.22
CA PHE A 135 -1.30 3.32 13.82
C PHE A 135 -0.80 3.61 15.23
N ASN A 136 -1.10 2.69 16.15
CA ASN A 136 -0.64 2.72 17.54
C ASN A 136 -1.06 4.00 18.31
N ALA A 137 -2.17 4.62 17.92
CA ALA A 137 -2.74 5.75 18.66
C ALA A 137 -3.03 5.32 20.10
N GLY A 138 -2.54 6.12 21.07
CA GLY A 138 -2.68 5.81 22.50
C GLY A 138 -1.95 4.55 22.97
N GLY A 139 -0.99 4.01 22.21
CA GLY A 139 -0.28 2.78 22.58
C GLY A 139 -1.09 1.51 22.35
N SER A 140 -2.09 1.54 21.47
CA SER A 140 -3.02 0.43 21.24
C SER A 140 -2.43 -0.76 20.48
N GLY A 141 -1.32 -0.58 19.76
CA GLY A 141 -0.80 -1.58 18.81
C GLY A 141 -1.75 -1.88 17.64
N LYS A 142 -2.72 -1.01 17.37
CA LYS A 142 -3.78 -1.20 16.36
C LYS A 142 -3.85 -0.07 15.35
N ILE A 143 -4.56 -0.32 14.26
CA ILE A 143 -4.90 0.63 13.19
C ILE A 143 -6.30 1.21 13.47
N SER A 144 -6.51 2.50 13.21
CA SER A 144 -7.85 3.09 13.24
C SER A 144 -8.77 2.43 12.21
N ILE A 145 -10.02 2.12 12.58
CA ILE A 145 -10.98 1.46 11.67
C ILE A 145 -11.54 2.39 10.58
N ILE A 146 -11.37 3.69 10.76
CA ILE A 146 -11.69 4.73 9.78
C ILE A 146 -10.42 5.52 9.45
N PRO A 147 -10.27 6.03 8.22
CA PRO A 147 -9.16 6.90 7.89
C PRO A 147 -9.24 8.20 8.69
N THR A 148 -8.10 8.64 9.22
CA THR A 148 -7.97 9.94 9.90
C THR A 148 -7.87 11.11 8.93
N SER A 149 -7.45 10.83 7.68
CA SER A 149 -7.41 11.79 6.59
C SER A 149 -7.51 11.07 5.25
N GLN A 150 -8.00 11.77 4.22
CA GLN A 150 -8.01 11.26 2.84
C GLN A 150 -7.87 12.40 1.83
N SER A 151 -7.36 12.09 0.64
CA SER A 151 -7.25 13.04 -0.46
C SER A 151 -8.61 13.45 -1.01
N ALA A 152 -8.72 14.68 -1.50
CA ALA A 152 -9.86 15.09 -2.34
C ALA A 152 -9.82 14.41 -3.72
N ASN A 153 -8.61 14.10 -4.21
CA ASN A 153 -8.39 13.38 -5.46
C ASN A 153 -8.92 11.94 -5.36
N THR A 154 -9.48 11.46 -6.47
CA THR A 154 -9.87 10.07 -6.68
C THR A 154 -8.89 9.44 -7.65
N PHE A 155 -8.39 8.27 -7.30
CA PHE A 155 -7.45 7.49 -8.11
C PHE A 155 -8.14 6.21 -8.60
N PHE A 156 -7.92 5.90 -9.88
CA PHE A 156 -8.45 4.70 -10.51
C PHE A 156 -7.34 3.65 -10.67
N PHE A 157 -7.71 2.46 -11.14
CA PHE A 157 -6.76 1.38 -11.38
C PHE A 157 -5.53 1.86 -12.17
N SER A 158 -4.30 1.53 -11.75
CA SER A 158 -3.93 0.51 -10.73
C SER A 158 -3.94 0.97 -9.27
N GLY A 159 -4.39 2.18 -8.99
CA GLY A 159 -4.28 2.81 -7.68
C GLY A 159 -2.86 3.36 -7.42
N PRO A 160 -2.74 4.34 -6.51
CA PRO A 160 -1.46 4.96 -6.22
C PRO A 160 -0.68 4.17 -5.18
N THR A 161 0.60 3.88 -5.45
CA THR A 161 1.52 3.39 -4.40
C THR A 161 2.22 4.58 -3.74
N PRO A 162 1.97 4.84 -2.43
CA PRO A 162 2.58 5.96 -1.74
C PRO A 162 4.08 5.75 -1.47
N SER A 163 4.82 6.86 -1.46
CA SER A 163 6.17 6.96 -0.89
C SER A 163 6.25 8.24 -0.07
N VAL A 164 7.00 8.21 1.04
CA VAL A 164 7.05 9.34 1.97
C VAL A 164 8.47 9.90 2.05
N SER A 165 8.57 11.22 2.01
CA SER A 165 9.77 11.96 2.41
C SER A 165 9.46 12.86 3.59
N ALA A 166 10.40 13.03 4.51
CA ALA A 166 10.25 13.92 5.65
C ALA A 166 11.61 14.36 6.20
N ASN A 167 11.61 15.41 7.03
CA ASN A 167 12.72 15.73 7.91
C ASN A 167 12.40 15.21 9.32
N GLY A 168 12.74 13.96 9.59
CA GLY A 168 12.32 13.27 10.81
C GLY A 168 10.80 13.18 10.89
N THR A 169 10.20 13.81 11.90
CA THR A 169 8.74 13.89 12.11
C THR A 169 8.11 15.19 11.59
N SER A 170 8.88 16.03 10.90
CA SER A 170 8.43 17.31 10.35
C SER A 170 8.45 17.32 8.82
N ASN A 171 7.62 18.17 8.22
CA ASN A 171 7.55 18.38 6.77
C ASN A 171 7.38 17.07 5.97
N GLY A 172 6.52 16.18 6.45
CA GLY A 172 6.21 14.95 5.77
C GLY A 172 5.41 15.21 4.50
N ILE A 173 5.82 14.60 3.39
CA ILE A 173 5.13 14.67 2.10
C ILE A 173 4.87 13.24 1.64
N VAL A 174 3.61 12.94 1.33
CA VAL A 174 3.21 11.70 0.68
C VAL A 174 3.17 11.93 -0.83
N TRP A 175 4.00 11.18 -1.54
CA TRP A 175 4.10 11.22 -2.99
C TRP A 175 3.36 10.03 -3.57
N VAL A 176 2.53 10.29 -4.57
CA VAL A 176 1.82 9.26 -5.33
C VAL A 176 1.78 9.63 -6.81
N ILE A 177 1.70 8.61 -7.66
CA ILE A 177 1.53 8.79 -9.11
C ILE A 177 0.11 8.39 -9.48
N ASP A 178 -0.65 9.30 -10.10
CA ASP A 178 -1.80 8.89 -10.90
C ASP A 178 -1.29 8.33 -12.22
N ASN A 179 -1.43 7.01 -12.34
CA ASN A 179 -1.05 6.25 -13.53
C ASN A 179 -2.25 5.64 -14.25
N SER A 180 -3.47 6.07 -13.93
CA SER A 180 -4.68 5.58 -14.58
C SER A 180 -4.69 5.70 -16.12
N PRO A 181 -4.06 6.70 -16.78
CA PRO A 181 -3.99 6.75 -18.24
C PRO A 181 -2.84 5.91 -18.82
N TYR A 182 -2.64 4.69 -18.31
CA TYR A 182 -1.56 3.77 -18.72
C TYR A 182 -1.81 3.07 -20.07
N GLY A 183 -2.88 3.41 -20.80
CA GLY A 183 -3.21 2.87 -22.12
C GLY A 183 -4.00 1.56 -22.08
N PRO A 184 -4.41 1.05 -23.25
CA PRO A 184 -5.15 -0.21 -23.36
C PRO A 184 -4.44 -1.36 -22.62
N PRO A 185 -5.18 -2.21 -21.88
CA PRO A 185 -6.65 -2.29 -21.81
C PRO A 185 -7.32 -1.31 -20.83
N GLY A 186 -6.61 -0.32 -20.30
CA GLY A 186 -7.12 0.63 -19.30
C GLY A 186 -8.21 1.58 -19.80
N SER A 187 -9.11 1.93 -18.89
CA SER A 187 -10.33 2.71 -19.14
C SER A 187 -10.10 4.20 -19.44
N PHE A 188 -8.91 4.73 -19.12
CA PHE A 188 -8.58 6.17 -19.24
C PHE A 188 -7.70 6.50 -20.47
N GLY A 189 -7.50 5.54 -21.37
CA GLY A 189 -6.68 5.73 -22.57
C GLY A 189 -5.19 5.89 -22.24
N SER A 190 -4.41 6.39 -23.21
CA SER A 190 -2.98 6.68 -23.02
C SER A 190 -2.77 8.17 -22.79
N GLY A 191 -2.09 8.53 -21.71
CA GLY A 191 -1.82 9.92 -21.36
C GLY A 191 -0.68 10.06 -20.35
N PRO A 192 -0.30 11.30 -20.00
CA PRO A 192 0.78 11.58 -19.06
C PRO A 192 0.43 11.05 -17.67
N ALA A 193 1.44 10.59 -16.93
CA ALA A 193 1.31 10.39 -15.50
C ALA A 193 1.18 11.73 -14.78
N VAL A 194 0.58 11.74 -13.59
CA VAL A 194 0.58 12.91 -12.71
C VAL A 194 1.23 12.54 -11.39
N LEU A 195 2.32 13.21 -11.02
CA LEU A 195 2.92 13.10 -9.70
C LEU A 195 2.20 14.08 -8.78
N HIS A 196 1.66 13.58 -7.68
CA HIS A 196 1.01 14.36 -6.65
C HIS A 196 1.85 14.37 -5.37
N ALA A 197 1.82 15.51 -4.66
CA ALA A 197 2.44 15.71 -3.37
C ALA A 197 1.39 16.16 -2.36
N PHE A 198 1.17 15.38 -1.31
CA PHE A 198 0.22 15.68 -0.24
C PHE A 198 0.94 15.97 1.08
N ASP A 199 0.37 16.85 1.90
CA ASP A 199 0.80 17.00 3.29
C ASP A 199 0.53 15.68 4.04
N ALA A 200 1.58 15.05 4.57
CA ALA A 200 1.46 13.77 5.26
C ALA A 200 0.64 13.84 6.55
N THR A 201 0.45 15.04 7.13
CA THR A 201 -0.38 15.24 8.31
C THR A 201 -1.85 15.46 7.97
N ASN A 202 -2.17 15.86 6.73
CA ASN A 202 -3.53 16.05 6.23
C ASN A 202 -3.60 15.94 4.70
N LEU A 203 -4.06 14.79 4.22
CA LEU A 203 -4.15 14.47 2.79
C LEU A 203 -5.16 15.31 2.01
N ASN A 204 -6.07 16.02 2.69
CA ASN A 204 -7.00 16.94 2.01
C ASN A 204 -6.27 18.13 1.36
N GLY A 205 -5.10 18.50 1.89
CA GLY A 205 -4.23 19.53 1.31
C GLY A 205 -3.22 18.95 0.33
N GLU A 206 -3.52 18.99 -0.97
CA GLU A 206 -2.50 18.80 -1.99
C GLU A 206 -1.54 19.99 -2.00
N LEU A 207 -0.24 19.72 -1.88
CA LEU A 207 0.82 20.72 -1.88
C LEU A 207 1.19 21.14 -3.30
N TRP A 208 1.24 20.17 -4.22
CA TRP A 208 1.66 20.36 -5.61
C TRP A 208 1.32 19.12 -6.45
N ASN A 209 1.14 19.32 -7.76
CA ASN A 209 1.16 18.21 -8.72
C ASN A 209 1.76 18.61 -10.08
N SER A 210 2.26 17.62 -10.82
CA SER A 210 2.99 17.83 -12.08
C SER A 210 2.13 18.33 -13.24
N SER A 211 0.80 18.39 -13.08
CA SER A 211 -0.11 18.93 -14.11
C SER A 211 -0.40 20.43 -13.96
N GLN A 212 0.00 21.04 -12.84
CA GLN A 212 -0.26 22.46 -12.56
C GLN A 212 0.47 23.41 -13.51
N LYS A 213 1.57 22.97 -14.13
CA LYS A 213 2.36 23.75 -15.09
C LYS A 213 2.75 22.88 -16.28
N ALA A 214 2.68 23.46 -17.48
CA ALA A 214 3.02 22.74 -18.70
C ALA A 214 4.48 22.20 -18.73
N ALA A 215 5.41 22.91 -18.09
CA ALA A 215 6.81 22.51 -18.01
C ALA A 215 7.06 21.32 -17.05
N ASP A 216 6.12 21.05 -16.14
CA ASP A 216 6.23 19.97 -15.16
C ASP A 216 5.56 18.68 -15.67
N LYS A 217 4.90 18.73 -16.84
CA LYS A 217 4.14 17.61 -17.38
C LYS A 217 5.03 16.37 -17.57
N ALA A 218 4.65 15.28 -16.94
CA ALA A 218 5.35 14.00 -17.06
C ALA A 218 5.11 13.33 -18.43
N GLY A 219 5.96 12.37 -18.74
CA GLY A 219 5.75 11.40 -19.81
C GLY A 219 4.55 10.48 -19.58
N ASN A 220 4.24 9.65 -20.59
CA ASN A 220 3.07 8.78 -20.57
C ASN A 220 3.12 7.73 -19.46
N ALA A 221 1.99 7.52 -18.79
CA ALA A 221 1.86 6.64 -17.65
C ALA A 221 2.12 5.15 -17.98
N VAL A 222 2.62 4.45 -16.95
CA VAL A 222 2.75 3.00 -16.85
C VAL A 222 2.09 2.58 -15.54
N LYS A 223 1.34 1.47 -15.53
CA LYS A 223 0.73 0.96 -14.30
C LYS A 223 1.77 0.42 -13.31
N PHE A 224 1.42 0.35 -12.02
CA PHE A 224 2.27 -0.18 -10.94
C PHE A 224 3.60 0.56 -10.73
N THR A 225 3.67 1.83 -11.12
CA THR A 225 4.83 2.70 -10.88
C THR A 225 4.82 3.29 -9.47
N VAL A 226 6.01 3.43 -8.89
CA VAL A 226 6.21 4.00 -7.54
C VAL A 226 7.16 5.19 -7.64
N PRO A 227 6.85 6.36 -7.03
CA PRO A 227 7.78 7.48 -7.01
C PRO A 227 8.98 7.16 -6.11
N THR A 228 10.20 7.34 -6.62
CA THR A 228 11.42 7.16 -5.82
C THR A 228 11.90 8.52 -5.34
N ILE A 229 12.25 8.65 -4.06
CA ILE A 229 12.70 9.92 -3.48
C ILE A 229 14.15 9.78 -3.03
N ALA A 230 15.04 10.62 -3.57
CA ALA A 230 16.45 10.61 -3.21
C ALA A 230 17.08 11.98 -3.42
N ASN A 231 17.96 12.40 -2.50
CA ASN A 231 18.76 13.63 -2.62
C ASN A 231 17.92 14.89 -2.94
N GLY A 232 16.76 15.03 -2.28
CA GLY A 232 15.86 16.18 -2.48
C GLY A 232 15.13 16.20 -3.82
N LYS A 233 15.09 15.07 -4.53
CA LYS A 233 14.40 14.92 -5.81
C LYS A 233 13.44 13.74 -5.80
N VAL A 234 12.41 13.83 -6.63
CA VAL A 234 11.44 12.75 -6.86
C VAL A 234 11.56 12.29 -8.30
N TYR A 235 11.75 10.98 -8.48
CA TYR A 235 11.99 10.33 -9.75
C TYR A 235 10.78 9.47 -10.09
N ILE A 236 10.24 9.61 -11.29
CA ILE A 236 9.17 8.75 -11.80
C ILE A 236 9.55 8.18 -13.16
N GLY A 237 9.43 6.86 -13.29
CA GLY A 237 9.58 6.19 -14.58
C GLY A 237 8.29 6.31 -15.37
N THR A 238 8.39 6.77 -16.62
CA THR A 238 7.28 6.80 -17.58
C THR A 238 7.57 5.84 -18.72
N ARG A 239 6.68 5.73 -19.71
CA ARG A 239 6.86 4.76 -20.82
C ARG A 239 8.18 4.90 -21.58
N THR A 240 8.69 6.13 -21.69
CA THR A 240 9.81 6.45 -22.59
C THR A 240 10.88 7.32 -21.95
N GLU A 241 10.65 7.82 -20.74
CA GLU A 241 11.58 8.74 -20.08
C GLU A 241 11.54 8.58 -18.55
N LEU A 242 12.52 9.19 -17.89
CA LEU A 242 12.60 9.34 -16.45
C LEU A 242 12.41 10.82 -16.15
N ASP A 243 11.31 11.17 -15.49
CA ASP A 243 11.06 12.54 -15.07
C ASP A 243 11.56 12.74 -13.64
N ILE A 244 12.23 13.88 -13.43
CA ILE A 244 12.89 14.20 -12.17
C ILE A 244 12.42 15.57 -11.69
N TYR A 245 11.75 15.58 -10.55
CA TYR A 245 11.20 16.77 -9.92
C TYR A 245 12.05 17.22 -8.74
N GLY A 246 12.22 18.52 -8.58
CA GLY A 246 12.94 19.12 -7.48
C GLY A 246 12.56 20.60 -7.34
N LEU A 247 13.03 21.22 -6.27
CA LEU A 247 12.84 22.66 -6.06
C LEU A 247 13.55 23.45 -7.16
N LEU A 248 12.94 24.56 -7.58
CA LEU A 248 13.61 25.50 -8.47
C LEU A 248 14.87 26.06 -7.78
N PRO A 249 15.95 26.30 -8.53
CA PRO A 249 17.10 27.03 -7.98
C PRO A 249 16.64 28.39 -7.45
N ASN A 250 17.14 28.76 -6.27
CA ASN A 250 17.00 30.11 -5.74
C ASN A 250 17.81 31.11 -6.55
#